data_AF-A0A7Y5NI89-F1
#
_entry.id   AF-A0A7Y5NI89-F1
#
_cell.length_a   1.000
_cell.length_b   1.000
_cell.length_c   1.000
_cell.angle_alpha   90.00
_cell.angle_beta   90.00
_cell.angle_gamma   90.00
#
_symmetry.space_group_name_H-M   'P 1'
#
loop_
_entity.id
_entity.type
_entity.pdbx_description
1 polymer ?
#
loop_
_entity_poly.entity_id
_entity_poly.type
_entity_poly.pdbx_seq_one_letter_code
_entity_poly.pdbx_strand_id
1 'polypeptide(L)'
;MVRVAESDLHRHLRERMVQRGVSKDEIEKVLNDGWEAQDAKSGTQGKTMVFVIATEAAETPHSEQEVTVYYKHIDRQLILLPVKARYGQHFPRAEES
;
A
#
# COMPACT_ATOMS: atom_id res chain seq x y z
N MET A 1 13.70 1.44 9.00
CA MET A 1 12.60 2.35 8.63
C MET A 1 12.84 2.85 7.22
N VAL A 2 11.99 2.45 6.27
CA VAL A 2 12.00 2.90 4.88
C VAL A 2 11.37 4.29 4.81
N ARG A 3 12.03 5.20 4.09
CA ARG A 3 11.49 6.52 3.71
C ARG A 3 11.45 6.59 2.19
N VAL A 4 10.37 7.11 1.65
CA VAL A 4 10.18 7.28 0.21
C VAL A 4 10.53 8.72 -0.14
N ALA A 5 11.44 8.93 -1.08
CA ALA A 5 11.72 10.26 -1.62
C ALA A 5 10.76 10.59 -2.77
N GLU A 6 10.56 11.87 -3.05
CA GLU A 6 9.78 12.30 -4.23
C GLU A 6 10.39 11.82 -5.56
N SER A 7 11.70 11.56 -5.56
CA SER A 7 12.43 10.98 -6.69
C SER A 7 12.05 9.52 -6.96
N ASP A 8 11.62 8.78 -5.92
CA ASP A 8 11.25 7.37 -6.02
C ASP A 8 9.83 7.22 -6.59
N LEU A 9 9.02 8.27 -6.44
CA LEU A 9 7.67 8.37 -6.99
C LEU A 9 7.72 8.92 -8.42
N HIS A 10 8.10 8.08 -9.38
CA HIS A 10 8.01 8.45 -10.79
C HIS A 10 6.59 8.93 -11.16
N ARG A 11 6.48 9.81 -12.16
CA ARG A 11 5.19 10.43 -12.57
C ARG A 11 4.04 9.43 -12.71
N HIS A 12 4.29 8.29 -13.36
CA HIS A 12 3.28 7.24 -13.55
C HIS A 12 2.81 6.58 -12.24
N LEU A 13 3.67 6.49 -11.22
CA LEU A 13 3.31 6.01 -9.90
C LEU A 13 2.46 7.04 -9.16
N ARG A 14 2.84 8.31 -9.21
CA ARG A 14 2.05 9.41 -8.62
C ARG A 14 0.63 9.47 -9.18
N GLU A 15 0.50 9.39 -10.51
CA GLU A 15 -0.82 9.37 -11.15
C GLU A 15 -1.66 8.18 -10.68
N ARG A 16 -1.05 7.00 -10.54
CA ARG A 16 -1.71 5.79 -10.03
C ARG A 16 -2.06 5.84 -8.55
N MET A 17 -1.25 6.53 -7.74
CA MET A 17 -1.51 6.78 -6.32
C MET A 17 -2.73 7.68 -6.16
N VAL A 18 -2.77 8.81 -6.89
CA VAL A 18 -3.89 9.75 -6.89
C VAL A 18 -5.18 9.07 -7.35
N GLN A 19 -5.13 8.31 -8.44
CA GLN A 19 -6.29 7.55 -8.94
C GLN A 19 -6.82 6.51 -7.93
N ARG A 20 -5.95 6.04 -7.02
CA ARG A 20 -6.27 5.02 -6.02
C ARG A 20 -6.40 5.57 -4.61
N GLY A 21 -6.42 6.89 -4.42
CA GLY A 21 -6.50 7.51 -3.11
C GLY A 21 -5.45 7.00 -2.13
N VAL A 22 -4.22 6.74 -2.60
CA VAL A 22 -3.10 6.32 -1.74
C VAL A 22 -2.11 7.46 -1.61
N SER A 23 -1.86 7.88 -0.37
CA SER A 23 -0.86 8.87 -0.01
C SER A 23 0.54 8.25 0.09
N LYS A 24 1.55 9.11 0.07
CA LYS A 24 2.93 8.71 0.31
C LYS A 24 3.13 8.15 1.73
N ASP A 25 2.49 8.74 2.73
CA ASP A 25 2.60 8.32 4.12
C ASP A 25 2.02 6.91 4.30
N GLU A 26 0.93 6.58 3.61
CA GLU A 26 0.39 5.22 3.58
C GLU A 26 1.36 4.23 2.93
N ILE A 27 2.04 4.61 1.83
CA ILE A 27 3.09 3.76 1.23
C ILE A 27 4.22 3.51 2.22
N GLU A 28 4.73 4.55 2.87
CA GLU A 28 5.78 4.41 3.86
C GLU A 28 5.33 3.51 5.02
N LYS A 29 4.09 3.69 5.49
CA LYS A 29 3.53 2.88 6.56
C LYS A 29 3.38 1.42 6.15
N VAL A 30 2.88 1.14 4.94
CA VAL A 30 2.81 -0.22 4.39
C VAL A 30 4.20 -0.84 4.29
N LEU A 31 5.21 -0.10 3.83
CA LEU A 31 6.57 -0.63 3.68
C LEU A 31 7.24 -0.97 5.03
N ASN A 32 6.89 -0.24 6.09
CA ASN A 32 7.50 -0.41 7.42
C ASN A 32 6.72 -1.39 8.30
N ASP A 33 5.41 -1.28 8.32
CA ASP A 33 4.53 -1.96 9.29
C ASP A 33 3.67 -3.05 8.63
N GLY A 34 3.62 -3.09 7.29
CA GLY A 34 2.80 -4.04 6.54
C GLY A 34 3.37 -5.46 6.49
N TRP A 35 2.47 -6.42 6.35
CA TRP A 35 2.79 -7.85 6.21
C TRP A 35 3.10 -8.22 4.77
N GLU A 36 3.81 -9.32 4.56
CA GLU A 36 4.19 -9.78 3.22
C GLU A 36 2.94 -10.11 2.38
N ALA A 37 2.89 -9.57 1.17
CA ALA A 37 1.82 -9.82 0.21
C ALA A 37 2.00 -11.21 -0.43
N GLN A 38 0.98 -12.05 -0.34
CA GLN A 38 1.03 -13.41 -0.88
C GLN A 38 0.90 -13.47 -2.42
N ASP A 39 0.42 -12.40 -3.05
CA ASP A 39 0.21 -12.34 -4.50
C ASP A 39 1.38 -11.69 -5.27
N ALA A 40 2.51 -11.42 -4.59
CA ALA A 40 3.70 -10.88 -5.23
C ALA A 40 4.30 -11.88 -6.23
N LYS A 41 4.50 -11.45 -7.48
CA LYS A 41 5.13 -12.27 -8.53
C LYS A 41 6.61 -12.52 -8.20
N SER A 42 7.14 -13.65 -8.67
CA SER A 42 8.57 -13.98 -8.53
C SER A 42 9.48 -12.81 -8.95
N GLY A 43 10.49 -12.53 -8.14
CA GLY A 43 11.40 -11.39 -8.31
C GLY A 43 10.79 -10.03 -7.98
N THR A 44 9.62 -10.00 -7.32
CA THR A 44 8.97 -8.81 -6.76
C THR A 44 8.58 -9.11 -5.32
N GLN A 45 8.71 -8.11 -4.45
CA GLN A 45 8.20 -8.18 -3.09
C GLN A 45 6.96 -7.31 -2.99
N GLY A 46 6.10 -7.62 -2.01
CA GLY A 46 4.94 -6.80 -1.73
C GLY A 46 4.69 -6.76 -0.25
N LYS A 47 4.24 -5.60 0.24
CA LYS A 47 3.69 -5.47 1.59
C LYS A 47 2.26 -4.99 1.51
N THR A 48 1.40 -5.52 2.39
CA THR A 48 0.00 -5.15 2.49
C THR A 48 -0.30 -4.59 3.87
N MET A 49 -1.15 -3.58 3.93
CA MET A 49 -1.73 -3.08 5.17
C MET A 49 -3.18 -2.64 4.95
N VAL A 50 -4.01 -2.81 5.97
CA VAL A 50 -5.40 -2.36 5.97
C VAL A 50 -5.53 -1.10 6.83
N PHE A 51 -6.08 -0.05 6.24
CA PHE A 51 -6.36 1.24 6.88
C PHE A 51 -7.85 1.37 7.14
N VAL A 52 -8.22 2.00 8.26
CA VAL A 52 -9.61 2.40 8.53
C VAL A 52 -9.80 3.80 7.98
N ILE A 53 -10.72 3.98 7.03
CA ILE A 53 -11.10 5.29 6.53
C ILE A 53 -12.19 5.84 7.45
N ALA A 54 -11.99 7.05 7.98
CA ALA A 54 -13.02 7.76 8.71
C ALA A 54 -14.06 8.28 7.70
N THR A 55 -15.32 7.87 7.84
CA THR A 55 -16.44 8.44 7.09
C THR A 55 -17.24 9.35 8.01
N GLU A 56 -17.64 10.52 7.51
CA GLU A 56 -18.50 11.45 8.26
C GLU A 56 -19.97 10.99 8.31
N ALA A 57 -20.33 9.94 7.59
CA ALA A 57 -21.67 9.38 7.57
C ALA A 57 -21.85 8.39 8.72
N ALA A 58 -22.63 8.79 9.73
CA ALA A 58 -22.95 8.04 10.95
C ALA A 58 -23.54 6.62 10.74
N GLU A 59 -23.80 6.20 9.50
CA GLU A 59 -24.42 4.92 9.14
C GLU A 59 -23.54 4.02 8.26
N THR A 60 -22.28 4.37 7.97
CA THR A 60 -21.34 3.42 7.34
C THR A 60 -20.29 2.99 8.34
N PRO A 61 -20.62 2.04 9.25
CA PRO A 61 -19.57 1.37 9.97
C PRO A 61 -18.75 0.65 8.90
N HIS A 62 -17.44 0.81 8.91
CA HIS A 62 -16.50 0.07 8.03
C HIS A 62 -16.41 0.60 6.58
N SER A 63 -15.49 1.52 6.34
CA SER A 63 -14.83 1.60 5.03
C SER A 63 -13.33 1.41 5.25
N GLU A 64 -12.87 0.19 5.00
CA GLU A 64 -11.45 -0.14 5.06
C GLU A 64 -10.82 0.08 3.68
N GLN A 65 -9.54 0.42 3.68
CA GLN A 65 -8.68 0.46 2.50
C GLN A 65 -7.53 -0.51 2.68
N GLU A 66 -7.53 -1.59 1.90
CA GLU A 66 -6.38 -2.50 1.79
C GLU A 66 -5.42 -1.94 0.74
N VAL A 67 -4.21 -1.58 1.17
CA VAL A 67 -3.15 -1.07 0.31
C VAL A 67 -2.05 -2.11 0.22
N THR A 68 -1.70 -2.51 -1.01
CA THR A 68 -0.53 -3.34 -1.29
C THR A 68 0.49 -2.54 -2.11
N VAL A 69 1.69 -2.42 -1.56
CA VAL A 69 2.84 -1.79 -2.21
C VAL A 69 3.77 -2.88 -2.71
N TYR A 70 3.95 -2.96 -4.04
CA TYR A 70 4.94 -3.83 -4.65
C TYR A 70 6.24 -3.07 -4.87
N TYR A 71 7.38 -3.74 -4.69
CA TYR A 71 8.70 -3.15 -4.85
C TYR A 71 9.75 -4.19 -5.25
N LYS A 72 10.89 -3.71 -5.72
CA LYS A 72 12.08 -4.52 -6.00
C LYS A 72 13.31 -3.88 -5.37
N HIS A 73 14.29 -4.71 -5.03
CA HIS A 73 15.64 -4.25 -4.72
C HIS A 73 16.53 -4.45 -5.93
N ILE A 74 17.06 -3.37 -6.51
CA ILE A 74 18.06 -3.39 -7.57
C ILE A 74 19.26 -2.58 -7.10
N ASP A 75 20.46 -3.17 -7.08
CA ASP A 75 21.70 -2.50 -6.67
C ASP A 75 21.58 -1.73 -5.35
N ARG A 76 20.88 -2.33 -4.37
CA ARG A 76 20.55 -1.78 -3.04
C ARG A 76 19.55 -0.62 -3.04
N GLN A 77 19.00 -0.24 -4.18
CA GLN A 77 17.92 0.73 -4.30
C GLN A 77 16.56 0.04 -4.25
N LEU A 78 15.62 0.65 -3.53
CA LEU A 78 14.22 0.24 -3.51
C LEU A 78 13.50 0.92 -4.68
N ILE A 79 13.00 0.13 -5.62
CA ILE A 79 12.23 0.61 -6.75
C ILE A 79 10.76 0.28 -6.49
N LEU A 80 9.96 1.33 -6.31
CA LEU A 80 8.52 1.20 -6.15
C LEU A 80 7.88 0.78 -7.48
N LEU A 81 6.96 -0.17 -7.37
CA LEU A 81 6.12 -0.62 -8.47
C LEU A 81 4.67 -0.13 -8.24
N PRO A 82 3.73 -0.38 -9.17
CA PRO A 82 2.38 0.11 -9.03
C PRO A 82 1.73 -0.34 -7.72
N VAL A 83 1.13 0.61 -7.01
CA VAL A 83 0.34 0.35 -5.81
C VAL A 83 -1.04 -0.21 -6.19
N LYS A 84 -1.53 -1.18 -5.43
CA LYS A 84 -2.89 -1.72 -5.48
C LYS A 84 -3.64 -1.21 -4.25
N ALA A 85 -4.86 -0.73 -4.45
CA ALA A 85 -5.76 -0.32 -3.37
C ALA A 85 -7.11 -1.00 -3.60
N ARG A 86 -7.70 -1.54 -2.54
CA ARG A 86 -9.06 -2.10 -2.52
C ARG A 86 -9.83 -1.43 -1.41
N TYR A 87 -11.09 -1.09 -1.71
CA TYR A 87 -12.02 -0.51 -0.76
C TYR A 87 -13.09 -1.54 -0.44
N GLY A 88 -13.40 -1.70 0.84
CA GLY A 88 -14.32 -2.74 1.27
C GLY A 88 -14.38 -2.86 2.78
N GLN A 89 -14.72 -4.06 3.23
CA GLN A 89 -14.92 -4.40 4.63
C GLN A 89 -14.35 -5.78 4.91
N HIS A 90 -13.91 -6.00 6.16
CA HIS A 90 -13.43 -7.28 6.65
C HIS A 90 -12.24 -7.82 5.83
N PHE A 91 -11.30 -6.95 5.46
CA PHE A 91 -10.07 -7.43 4.83
C PHE A 91 -9.27 -8.29 5.83
N PRO A 92 -8.70 -9.41 5.37
CA PRO A 92 -7.88 -10.26 6.22
C PRO A 92 -6.63 -9.50 6.69
N ARG A 93 -6.35 -9.56 7.99
CA ARG A 93 -5.15 -8.99 8.60
C ARG A 93 -4.09 -10.07 8.78
N ALA A 94 -2.84 -9.64 8.99
CA ALA A 94 -1.71 -10.56 9.22
C ALA A 94 -1.94 -11.54 10.40
N GLU A 95 -2.68 -11.11 11.43
CA GLU A 95 -3.00 -11.92 12.61
C GLU A 95 -4.07 -12.98 12.34
N GLU A 96 -4.77 -12.89 11.22
CA GLU A 96 -5.88 -13.76 10.82
C GLU A 96 -5.49 -14.74 9.69
N SER A 97 -4.21 -14.76 9.27
CA SER A 97 -3.68 -15.51 8.12
C SER A 97 -2.79 -16.70 8.49
#